data_AF-A0AAW5JY23-F1
#
_entry.id   AF-A0AAW5JY23-F1
#
_cell.length_a   1.000
_cell.length_b   1.000
_cell.length_c   1.000
_cell.angle_alpha   90.00
_cell.angle_beta   90.00
_cell.angle_gamma   90.00
#
_symmetry.space_group_name_H-M   'P 1'
#
loop_
_entity.id
_entity.type
_entity.pdbx_description
1 polymer ?
#
loop_
_entity_poly.entity_id
_entity_poly.type
_entity_poly.pdbx_seq_one_letter_code
_entity_poly.pdbx_strand_id
1 'polypeptide(L)'
;EIDLFGQVCSETIGPKNFSGAGGQVDFIRGAAASKGGKSFLASKSAAKNDTISKIKPILTEGSCVTTTRNDVDYIVTEQGMVRLK
;
A
#
# COMPACT_ATOMS: atom_id res chain seq x y z
N GLU A 1 -0.76 5.02 -2.83
CA GLU A 1 -0.54 4.39 -4.14
C GLU A 1 0.23 3.10 -3.93
N ILE A 2 0.13 2.16 -4.85
CA ILE A 2 0.86 0.88 -4.83
C ILE A 2 1.59 0.77 -6.17
N ASP A 3 2.89 0.46 -6.15
CA ASP A 3 3.61 0.22 -7.39
C ASP A 3 3.68 -1.27 -7.79
N LEU A 4 4.11 -1.56 -9.02
CA LEU A 4 4.23 -2.94 -9.52
C LEU A 4 5.33 -3.75 -8.85
N PHE A 5 6.18 -3.13 -8.04
CA PHE A 5 7.16 -3.82 -7.20
C PHE A 5 6.63 -4.11 -5.79
N GLY A 6 5.39 -3.73 -5.49
CA GLY A 6 4.73 -3.96 -4.21
C GLY A 6 5.02 -2.89 -3.16
N GLN A 7 5.65 -1.77 -3.51
CA GLN A 7 5.83 -0.66 -2.57
C GLN A 7 4.52 0.08 -2.37
N VAL A 8 4.22 0.49 -1.13
CA VAL A 8 2.99 1.20 -0.79
C VAL A 8 3.32 2.56 -0.19
N CYS A 9 2.75 3.61 -0.77
CA CYS A 9 2.67 4.94 -0.18
C CYS A 9 1.26 5.17 0.38
N SER A 10 1.14 5.47 1.68
CA SER A 10 -0.15 5.78 2.32
C SER A 10 -0.22 7.15 2.98
N GLU A 11 0.86 7.95 2.95
CA GLU A 11 0.93 9.22 3.68
C GLU A 11 1.15 10.48 2.82
N THR A 12 1.64 10.33 1.59
CA THR A 12 1.87 11.47 0.68
C THR A 12 1.17 11.30 -0.66
N ILE A 13 1.03 12.42 -1.38
CA ILE A 13 0.62 12.47 -2.78
C ILE A 13 1.76 13.17 -3.54
N GLY A 14 2.66 12.38 -4.14
CA GLY A 14 3.95 12.89 -4.58
C GLY A 14 4.69 13.53 -3.39
N PRO A 15 5.29 14.72 -3.54
CA PRO A 15 6.01 15.39 -2.46
C PRO A 15 5.10 16.04 -1.41
N LYS A 16 3.77 16.06 -1.62
CA LYS A 16 2.83 16.70 -0.70
C LYS A 16 2.43 15.74 0.41
N ASN A 17 2.77 16.08 1.65
CA ASN A 17 2.28 15.34 2.82
C ASN A 17 0.76 15.47 2.95
N PHE A 18 0.08 14.34 3.17
CA PHE A 18 -1.38 14.27 3.34
C PHE A 18 -1.77 13.76 4.73
N SER A 19 -1.02 12.79 5.26
CA SER A 19 -1.20 12.24 6.61
C SER A 19 0.17 11.89 7.23
N GLY A 20 0.30 10.71 7.85
CA GLY A 20 1.56 10.15 8.30
C GLY A 20 1.47 8.62 8.32
N ALA A 21 2.60 7.94 8.48
CA ALA A 21 2.69 6.48 8.50
C ALA A 21 1.75 5.80 9.50
N GLY A 22 1.52 6.45 10.65
CA GLY A 22 0.74 5.88 11.75
C GLY A 22 1.29 4.53 12.22
N GLY A 23 0.41 3.64 12.69
CA GLY A 23 0.78 2.28 13.12
C GLY A 23 0.69 1.22 12.02
N GLN A 24 0.48 1.61 10.75
CA GLN A 24 0.21 0.66 9.66
C GLN A 24 1.30 -0.41 9.54
N VAL A 25 2.57 0.01 9.54
CA VAL A 25 3.71 -0.91 9.42
C VAL A 25 3.84 -1.81 10.65
N ASP A 26 3.55 -1.28 11.84
CA ASP A 26 3.63 -2.04 13.08
C ASP A 26 2.63 -3.20 13.09
N PHE A 27 1.38 -2.95 12.67
CA PHE A 27 0.37 -4.00 12.56
C PHE A 27 0.69 -5.01 11.45
N ILE A 28 1.28 -4.57 10.34
CA ILE A 28 1.71 -5.48 9.27
C ILE A 28 2.78 -6.45 9.77
N ARG A 29 3.80 -5.93 10.46
CA ARG A 29 4.89 -6.74 11.03
C ARG A 29 4.40 -7.61 12.18
N GLY A 30 3.52 -7.08 13.03
CA GLY A 30 2.87 -7.85 14.09
C GLY A 30 2.04 -9.02 13.54
N ALA A 31 1.28 -8.79 12.47
CA ALA A 31 0.54 -9.86 11.79
C ALA A 31 1.48 -10.91 11.18
N ALA A 32 2.61 -10.48 10.59
CA ALA A 32 3.61 -11.39 10.05
C ALA A 32 4.27 -12.28 11.12
N ALA A 33 4.43 -11.77 12.35
CA ALA A 33 4.98 -12.52 13.47
C ALA A 33 3.95 -13.43 14.17
N SER A 34 2.66 -13.23 13.92
CA SER A 34 1.58 -13.99 14.53
C SER A 34 1.37 -15.35 13.86
N LYS A 35 1.05 -16.38 14.65
CA LYS A 35 0.76 -17.72 14.13
C LYS A 35 -0.49 -17.69 13.25
N GLY A 36 -0.30 -17.87 11.94
CA GLY A 36 -1.39 -17.80 10.96
C GLY A 36 -1.89 -16.38 10.69
N GLY A 37 -1.17 -15.35 11.17
CA GLY A 37 -1.51 -13.95 10.94
C GLY A 37 -1.40 -13.56 9.47
N LYS A 38 -2.23 -12.60 9.08
CA LYS A 38 -2.31 -12.05 7.72
C LYS A 38 -2.54 -10.55 7.82
N SER A 39 -1.93 -9.78 6.93
CA SER A 39 -2.21 -8.34 6.81
C SER A 39 -2.79 -8.01 5.44
N PHE A 40 -3.74 -7.08 5.42
CA PHE A 40 -4.47 -6.69 4.23
C PHE A 40 -4.38 -5.18 4.05
N LEU A 41 -3.74 -4.76 2.97
CA LEU A 41 -3.73 -3.37 2.53
C LEU A 41 -4.83 -3.17 1.50
N ALA A 42 -5.94 -2.56 1.94
CA ALA A 42 -7.11 -2.33 1.12
C ALA A 42 -7.15 -0.90 0.55
N SER A 43 -7.39 -0.79 -0.75
CA SER A 43 -7.54 0.48 -1.45
C SER A 43 -8.47 0.33 -2.65
N LYS A 44 -9.20 1.38 -3.01
CA LYS A 44 -9.78 1.48 -4.35
C LYS A 44 -8.71 1.30 -5.42
N SER A 45 -9.05 0.70 -6.56
CA SER A 45 -8.11 0.54 -7.69
C SER A 45 -7.81 1.88 -8.39
N ALA A 46 -8.75 2.82 -8.33
CA ALA A 46 -8.62 4.15 -8.92
C ALA A 46 -9.11 5.29 -7.99
N ALA A 47 -8.79 6.52 -8.36
CA ALA A 47 -9.11 7.76 -7.68
C ALA A 47 -9.53 8.85 -8.69
N LYS A 48 -10.04 9.97 -8.16
CA LYS A 48 -10.48 11.13 -8.96
C LYS A 48 -11.49 10.71 -10.04
N ASN A 49 -12.62 10.15 -9.62
CA ASN A 49 -13.66 9.60 -10.50
C ASN A 49 -13.08 8.61 -11.53
N ASP A 50 -12.30 7.66 -11.02
CA ASP A 50 -11.65 6.58 -11.79
C ASP A 50 -10.70 7.02 -12.91
N THR A 51 -10.29 8.29 -12.93
CA THR A 51 -9.35 8.83 -13.94
C THR A 51 -7.88 8.57 -13.60
N ILE A 52 -7.57 8.24 -12.34
CA ILE A 52 -6.18 8.00 -11.90
C ILE A 52 -6.10 6.63 -11.24
N SER A 53 -5.34 5.71 -11.82
CA SER A 53 -5.03 4.43 -11.18
C SER A 53 -4.22 4.63 -9.90
N LYS A 54 -4.60 3.92 -8.83
CA LYS A 54 -3.84 3.82 -7.59
C LYS A 54 -2.81 2.68 -7.63
N ILE A 55 -2.89 1.80 -8.63
CA ILE A 55 -1.86 0.80 -8.98
C ILE A 55 -1.02 1.36 -10.13
N LYS A 56 0.27 1.62 -9.89
CA LYS A 56 1.16 2.34 -10.83
C LYS A 56 2.40 1.52 -11.17
N PRO A 57 3.04 1.73 -12.34
CA PRO A 57 4.34 1.12 -12.63
C PRO A 57 5.41 1.49 -11.58
N ILE A 58 5.46 2.77 -11.21
CA ILE A 58 6.35 3.37 -10.21
C ILE A 58 5.51 4.34 -9.40
N LEU A 59 5.81 4.50 -8.11
CA LEU A 59 5.15 5.51 -7.27
C LEU A 59 5.35 6.92 -7.84
N THR A 60 4.38 7.80 -7.60
CA THR A 60 4.51 9.21 -8.01
C THR A 60 5.78 9.82 -7.45
N GLU A 61 6.54 10.55 -8.27
CA GLU A 61 7.79 11.18 -7.87
C GLU A 61 7.64 11.99 -6.57
N GLY A 62 8.60 11.83 -5.66
CA GLY A 62 8.57 12.44 -4.32
C GLY A 62 7.67 11.75 -3.30
N SER A 63 6.98 10.66 -3.65
CA SER A 63 6.17 9.90 -2.68
C SER A 63 7.02 9.18 -1.64
N CYS A 64 6.57 9.18 -0.38
CA CYS A 64 7.20 8.40 0.67
C CYS A 64 6.69 6.95 0.65
N VAL A 65 7.61 5.99 0.69
CA VAL A 65 7.25 4.57 0.89
C VAL A 65 6.91 4.36 2.35
N THR A 66 5.63 4.17 2.63
CA THR A 66 5.14 3.91 4.00
C THR A 66 5.30 2.43 4.35
N THR A 67 4.93 1.51 3.44
CA THR A 67 5.18 0.07 3.61
C THR A 67 6.09 -0.42 2.51
N THR A 68 7.23 -0.99 2.90
CA THR A 68 8.23 -1.50 1.95
C THR A 68 7.70 -2.75 1.25
N ARG A 69 8.18 -3.02 0.03
CA ARG A 69 7.79 -4.22 -0.73
C ARG A 69 7.99 -5.54 0.04
N ASN A 70 8.94 -5.58 0.97
CA ASN A 70 9.24 -6.78 1.76
C ASN A 70 8.25 -6.99 2.90
N ASP A 71 7.56 -5.92 3.34
CA ASP A 71 6.61 -5.98 4.44
C ASP A 71 5.18 -6.33 3.96
N VAL A 72 4.84 -6.06 2.69
CA VAL A 72 3.49 -6.28 2.15
C VAL A 72 3.12 -7.77 2.09
N ASP A 73 1.93 -8.13 2.60
CA ASP A 73 1.35 -9.49 2.49
C ASP A 73 0.24 -9.52 1.44
N TYR A 74 -0.98 -9.04 1.76
CA TYR A 74 -2.08 -8.95 0.79
C TYR A 74 -2.37 -7.52 0.36
N ILE A 75 -2.65 -7.36 -0.94
CA ILE A 75 -3.23 -6.15 -1.53
C ILE A 75 -4.66 -6.47 -1.96
N VAL A 76 -5.60 -5.59 -1.60
CA VAL A 76 -7.02 -5.77 -1.89
C VAL A 76 -7.59 -4.53 -2.60
N THR A 77 -8.32 -4.76 -3.67
CA THR A 77 -9.14 -3.75 -4.36
C THR A 77 -10.55 -4.28 -4.60
N GLU A 78 -11.42 -3.47 -5.18
CA GLU A 78 -12.74 -3.90 -5.65
C GLU A 78 -12.70 -4.99 -6.73
N GLN A 79 -11.54 -5.22 -7.36
CA GLN A 79 -11.35 -6.25 -8.38
C GLN A 79 -10.88 -7.60 -7.82
N GLY A 80 -10.57 -7.66 -6.52
CA GLY A 80 -10.11 -8.88 -5.85
C GLY A 80 -8.90 -8.65 -4.95
N MET A 81 -8.19 -9.73 -4.65
CA MET A 81 -7.01 -9.70 -3.79
C MET A 81 -5.86 -10.51 -4.38
N VAL A 82 -4.63 -10.09 -4.09
CA VAL A 82 -3.41 -10.81 -4.40
C VAL A 82 -2.50 -10.86 -3.19
N ARG A 83 -1.83 -11.99 -2.99
CA ARG A 83 -0.77 -12.14 -2.00
C ARG A 83 0.59 -11.93 -2.68
N LEU A 84 1.42 -11.06 -2.12
CA LEU A 84 2.74 -10.72 -2.65
C LEU A 84 3.90 -11.37 -1.86
N LYS A 85 3.61 -11.95 -0.70
CA LYS A 85 4.56 -12.78 0.08
C LYS A 85 4.77 -14.15 -0.52
#